data_AF-A0A354M0R2-F1
#
_entry.id   AF-A0A354M0R2-F1
#
_cell.length_a   1.000
_cell.length_b   1.000
_cell.length_c   1.000
_cell.angle_alpha   90.00
_cell.angle_beta   90.00
_cell.angle_gamma   90.00
#
_symmetry.space_group_name_H-M   'P 1'
#
loop_
_entity.id
_entity.type
_entity.pdbx_description
1 polymer ?
#
loop_
_entity_poly.entity_id
_entity_poly.type
_entity_poly.pdbx_seq_one_letter_code
_entity_poly.pdbx_strand_id
1 'polypeptide(L)' 'MGKEKIILTADRPTGKLHIGHYVGSLKRRVELQNSNLYDKIFIMIADA' A
#
# COMPACT_ATOMS: atom_id res chain seq x y z
N MET A 1 15.08 -18.36 -12.43
CA MET A 1 14.65 -17.04 -11.90
C MET A 1 13.61 -17.26 -10.81
N GLY A 2 13.84 -16.75 -9.61
CA GLY A 2 12.83 -16.78 -8.54
C GLY A 2 11.61 -15.95 -8.93
N LYS A 3 10.43 -16.33 -8.44
CA LYS A 3 9.18 -15.60 -8.71
C LYS A 3 9.21 -14.27 -7.96
N GLU A 4 9.06 -13.16 -8.70
CA GLU A 4 8.99 -11.81 -8.13
C GLU A 4 7.79 -11.69 -7.19
N LYS A 5 8.01 -11.19 -5.96
CA LYS A 5 6.99 -10.94 -4.95
C LYS A 5 6.49 -9.52 -5.09
N ILE A 6 5.27 -9.39 -5.60
CA ILE A 6 4.61 -8.12 -5.86
C ILE A 6 3.44 -7.96 -4.90
N ILE A 7 3.26 -6.76 -4.36
CA ILE A 7 2.06 -6.38 -3.61
C ILE A 7 1.37 -5.18 -4.28
N LEU A 8 0.05 -5.27 -4.38
CA LEU A 8 -0.83 -4.21 -4.86
C LEU A 8 -1.81 -3.86 -3.75
N THR A 9 -1.95 -2.58 -3.46
CA THR A 9 -2.94 -2.03 -2.53
C THR A 9 -3.63 -0.83 -3.17
N ALA A 10 -4.78 -0.43 -2.65
CA ALA A 10 -5.53 0.68 -3.20
C ALA A 10 -6.35 1.40 -2.13
N ASP A 11 -6.67 2.67 -2.41
CA ASP A 11 -7.75 3.39 -1.74
C ASP A 11 -8.59 4.13 -2.78
N ARG A 12 -9.90 4.24 -2.51
CA ARG A 12 -10.77 5.17 -3.22
C ARG A 12 -10.57 6.57 -2.64
N PRO A 13 -10.37 7.63 -3.45
CA PRO A 13 -10.27 8.99 -2.95
C PRO A 13 -11.64 9.50 -2.48
N THR A 14 -11.96 9.34 -1.20
CA THR A 14 -13.23 9.77 -0.59
C THR A 14 -13.16 11.12 0.14
N GLY A 15 -11.97 11.73 0.21
CA GLY A 15 -11.74 13.01 0.90
C GLY A 15 -10.40 13.05 1.61
N LYS A 16 -10.29 13.92 2.62
CA LYS A 16 -9.06 14.03 3.42
C LYS A 16 -8.84 12.77 4.25
N LEU A 17 -7.60 12.30 4.26
CA LEU A 17 -7.18 11.21 5.11
C LEU A 17 -7.21 11.64 6.59
N HIS A 18 -7.84 10.82 7.42
CA HIS A 18 -7.81 10.93 8.89
C HIS A 18 -6.97 9.83 9.55
N ILE A 19 -6.78 9.91 10.88
CA ILE A 19 -5.94 8.99 11.67
C ILE A 19 -6.30 7.51 11.50
N GLY A 20 -7.58 7.19 11.30
CA GLY A 20 -8.03 5.84 10.96
C GLY A 20 -7.35 5.24 9.72
N HIS A 21 -7.08 6.03 8.68
CA HIS A 21 -6.32 5.55 7.51
C HIS A 21 -4.86 5.29 7.86
N TYR A 22 -4.27 6.15 8.70
CA TYR A 22 -2.88 5.98 9.12
C TYR A 22 -2.67 4.66 9.88
N VAL A 23 -3.49 4.42 10.90
CA VAL A 23 -3.40 3.20 11.73
C VAL A 23 -3.93 1.98 10.97
N GLY A 24 -4.96 2.15 10.14
CA GLY A 24 -5.64 1.07 9.45
C GLY A 24 -4.93 0.55 8.20
N SER A 25 -4.18 1.38 7.47
CA SER A 25 -3.52 0.95 6.23
C SER A 25 -2.16 1.61 5.99
N LEU A 26 -2.02 2.93 6.10
CA LEU A 26 -0.85 3.66 5.60
C LEU A 26 0.44 3.28 6.34
N LYS A 27 0.38 3.15 7.68
CA LYS A 27 1.55 2.75 8.49
C LYS A 27 2.08 1.40 8.02
N ARG A 28 1.19 0.42 7.86
CA ARG A 28 1.55 -0.93 7.41
C ARG A 28 2.10 -0.94 5.99
N ARG A 29 1.57 -0.11 5.09
CA ARG A 29 2.10 0.03 3.72
C ARG A 29 3.56 0.51 3.72
N VAL A 30 3.87 1.51 4.54
CA VAL A 30 5.25 2.01 4.69
C VAL A 30 6.17 0.96 5.30
N GLU A 31 5.72 0.23 6.34
CA GLU A 31 6.48 -0.88 6.91
C GLU A 31 6.80 -1.95 5.85
N LEU A 32 5.81 -2.36 5.06
CA LEU A 32 5.99 -3.35 4.00
C LEU A 32 6.94 -2.86 2.90
N GLN A 33 6.85 -1.59 2.52
CA GLN A 33 7.77 -0.97 1.55
C GLN A 33 9.22 -1.03 2.01
N ASN A 34 9.46 -0.81 3.31
CA ASN A 34 10.80 -0.80 3.87
C ASN A 34 11.27 -2.17 4.38
N SER A 35 10.43 -3.21 4.26
CA SER A 35 10.70 -4.53 4.83
C SER A 35 11.65 -5.41 4.00
N ASN A 36 11.91 -5.05 2.74
CA ASN A 36 12.61 -5.89 1.75
C ASN A 36 11.96 -7.27 1.53
N LEU A 37 10.70 -7.47 1.94
CA LEU A 37 9.96 -8.73 1.75
C LEU A 37 9.35 -8.86 0.34
N TYR A 38 9.21 -7.73 -0.36
CA TYR A 38 8.60 -7.62 -1.68
C TYR A 38 9.56 -6.89 -2.61
N ASP A 39 9.61 -7.34 -3.85
CA ASP A 39 10.44 -6.74 -4.90
C ASP A 39 9.79 -5.45 -5.44
N LYS A 40 8.46 -5.39 -5.45
CA LYS A 40 7.68 -4.25 -5.94
C LYS A 40 6.42 -4.02 -5.12
N ILE A 41 6.12 -2.74 -4.92
CA ILE A 41 4.88 -2.27 -4.28
C ILE A 41 4.17 -1.32 -5.25
N PHE A 42 2.89 -1.58 -5.49
CA PHE A 42 2.01 -0.70 -6.24
C PHE A 42 0.90 -0.17 -5.35
N ILE A 43 0.68 1.15 -5.41
CA ILE A 43 -0.46 1.82 -4.77
C ILE A 43 -1.36 2.34 -5.88
N MET A 44 -2.54 1.76 -6.00
CA MET A 44 -3.56 2.15 -6.97
C MET A 44 -4.51 3.19 -6.36
N ILE A 45 -4.77 4.25 -7.10
CA ILE A 45 -5.85 5.18 -6.81
C ILE A 45 -7.09 4.59 -7.50
N ALA A 46 -8.07 4.12 -6.71
CA ALA A 46 -9.26 3.45 -7.23
C ALA A 46 -10.38 4.49 -7.47
N ASP A 47 -10.29 5.23 -8.56
CA ASP A 47 -11.15 6.38 -8.89
C ASP A 47 -12.46 6.02 -9.63
N ALA A 48 -12.54 4.86 -10.30
CA ALA A 48 -13.71 4.37 -11.03
C ALA A 48 -14.20 2.98 -10.56
#